data_AF-A0A8J8DWS5-F1
#
_entry.id   AF-A0A8J8DWS5-F1
#
_cell.length_a   1.000
_cell.length_b   1.000
_cell.length_c   1.000
_cell.angle_alpha   90.00
_cell.angle_beta   90.00
_cell.angle_gamma   90.00
#
_symmetry.space_group_name_H-M   'P 1'
#
loop_
_entity.id
_entity.type
_entity.pdbx_description
1 polymer ?
#
loop_
_entity_poly.entity_id
_entity_poly.type
_entity_poly.pdbx_seq_one_letter_code
_entity_poly.pdbx_strand_id
1 'polypeptide(L)'
;MDNSNNRLKAAMLLIIGANILKKSPVYILLYFLAFALLSRREWRSLPALLGWAMLVGFLAEFVGTRMCLPFSCYEYVNLQPQILEISVFVPLAWAIFGAISYLTASFLFARKYHRLLFASLLMVVLDLSIDPIMTSWSGWVWKTSTTINWFGIPWTNYTGWFIVSLVIFYLYERFSDAFICPRLRKFGPPIYLLEMLTFAVYAPESVKVPTMVAFLISLVLVIPLSLKRLGE
;
A
#
# COMPACT_ATOMS: atom_id res chain seq x y z
N MET A 1 24.59 -0.13 21.81
CA MET A 1 24.39 0.14 20.36
C MET A 1 23.89 -1.08 19.57
N ASP A 2 23.98 -2.30 20.12
CA ASP A 2 23.64 -3.58 19.45
C ASP A 2 22.12 -3.79 19.18
N ASN A 3 21.26 -3.45 20.14
CA ASN A 3 19.85 -3.82 20.11
C ASN A 3 19.01 -3.15 18.97
N SER A 4 19.39 -1.97 18.49
CA SER A 4 18.65 -1.30 17.39
C SER A 4 18.89 -1.95 16.04
N ASN A 5 20.13 -2.43 15.78
CA ASN A 5 20.47 -3.08 14.53
C ASN A 5 19.77 -4.44 14.41
N ASN A 6 19.65 -5.16 15.53
CA ASN A 6 18.99 -6.46 15.59
C ASN A 6 17.48 -6.33 15.34
N ARG A 7 16.83 -5.29 15.88
CA ARG A 7 15.39 -5.05 15.63
C ARG A 7 15.09 -4.69 14.17
N LEU A 8 15.92 -3.85 13.56
CA LEU A 8 15.75 -3.50 12.15
C LEU A 8 15.89 -4.74 11.25
N LYS A 9 16.93 -5.56 11.49
CA LYS A 9 17.11 -6.83 10.78
C LYS A 9 15.92 -7.78 10.99
N ALA A 10 15.44 -7.92 12.22
CA ALA A 10 14.27 -8.74 12.53
C ALA A 10 13.01 -8.24 11.79
N ALA A 11 12.76 -6.92 11.79
CA ALA A 11 11.66 -6.35 11.03
C ALA A 11 11.78 -6.62 9.52
N MET A 12 12.98 -6.52 8.95
CA MET A 12 13.20 -6.85 7.53
C MET A 12 12.95 -8.34 7.24
N LEU A 13 13.41 -9.24 8.11
CA LEU A 13 13.15 -10.68 7.98
C LEU A 13 11.65 -11.00 8.03
N LEU A 14 10.90 -10.33 8.91
CA LEU A 14 9.45 -10.47 8.97
C LEU A 14 8.77 -9.99 7.68
N ILE A 15 9.21 -8.87 7.10
CA ILE A 15 8.69 -8.34 5.82
C ILE A 15 9.00 -9.29 4.66
N ILE A 16 10.21 -9.85 4.62
CA ILE A 16 10.60 -10.86 3.61
C ILE A 16 9.73 -12.11 3.78
N GLY A 17 9.59 -12.60 5.02
CA GLY A 17 8.74 -13.75 5.34
C GLY A 17 7.28 -13.53 4.95
N ALA A 18 6.75 -12.32 5.19
CA ALA A 18 5.42 -11.93 4.75
C ALA A 18 5.31 -12.10 3.23
N ASN A 19 6.26 -11.55 2.47
CA ASN A 19 6.28 -11.61 1.03
C ASN A 19 6.39 -13.03 0.45
N ILE A 20 7.14 -13.93 1.11
CA ILE A 20 7.18 -15.36 0.77
C ILE A 20 5.81 -16.02 1.01
N LEU A 21 5.11 -15.60 2.07
CA LEU A 21 3.81 -16.11 2.47
C LEU A 21 2.64 -15.23 2.00
N LYS A 22 2.79 -14.47 0.90
CA LYS A 22 1.83 -13.44 0.46
C LYS A 22 0.38 -13.95 0.27
N LYS A 23 0.20 -15.22 -0.11
CA LYS A 23 -1.13 -15.84 -0.27
C LYS A 23 -1.78 -16.26 1.06
N SER A 24 -1.04 -16.26 2.15
CA SER A 24 -1.51 -16.68 3.48
C SER A 24 -1.96 -15.47 4.31
N PRO A 25 -3.00 -15.60 5.17
CA PRO A 25 -3.35 -14.55 6.12
C PRO A 25 -2.21 -14.19 7.09
N VAL A 26 -1.22 -15.08 7.24
CA VAL A 26 0.02 -14.82 8.00
C VAL A 26 0.81 -13.63 7.44
N TYR A 27 0.65 -13.29 6.15
CA TYR A 27 1.21 -12.09 5.53
C TYR A 27 0.93 -10.82 6.35
N ILE A 28 -0.33 -10.60 6.72
CA ILE A 28 -0.76 -9.42 7.45
C ILE A 28 -0.12 -9.41 8.84
N LEU A 29 -0.18 -10.54 9.54
CA LEU A 29 0.41 -10.67 10.88
C LEU A 29 1.90 -10.32 10.89
N LEU A 30 2.67 -10.85 9.93
CA LEU A 30 4.11 -10.59 9.84
C LEU A 30 4.41 -9.11 9.56
N TYR A 31 3.61 -8.46 8.72
CA TYR A 31 3.72 -7.02 8.49
C TYR A 31 3.45 -6.19 9.74
N PHE A 32 2.36 -6.49 10.46
CA PHE A 32 2.04 -5.77 11.69
C PHE A 32 3.05 -6.03 12.81
N LEU A 33 3.63 -7.24 12.89
CA LEU A 33 4.76 -7.52 13.80
C LEU A 33 6.01 -6.72 13.41
N ALA A 34 6.33 -6.63 12.12
CA ALA A 34 7.43 -5.81 11.64
C ALA A 34 7.22 -4.32 11.99
N PHE A 35 6.01 -3.80 11.76
CA PHE A 35 5.66 -2.42 12.11
C PHE A 35 5.66 -2.17 13.61
N ALA A 36 5.24 -3.14 14.43
CA ALA A 36 5.35 -3.03 15.88
C ALA A 36 6.81 -2.89 16.32
N LEU A 37 7.75 -3.62 15.71
CA LEU A 37 9.19 -3.46 15.97
C LEU A 37 9.71 -2.08 15.53
N LEU A 38 9.36 -1.64 14.31
CA LEU A 38 9.81 -0.37 13.74
C LEU A 38 9.25 0.84 14.51
N SER A 39 8.02 0.74 15.02
CA SER A 39 7.35 1.83 15.75
C SER A 39 8.03 2.23 17.06
N ARG A 40 8.90 1.38 17.62
CA ARG A 40 9.51 1.67 18.93
C ARG A 40 10.56 2.78 18.86
N ARG A 41 11.35 2.85 17.79
CA ARG A 41 12.46 3.82 17.68
C ARG A 41 12.67 4.33 16.27
N GLU A 42 12.52 3.46 15.28
CA GLU A 42 12.86 3.71 13.89
C GLU A 42 11.78 4.56 13.19
N TRP A 43 10.52 4.44 13.61
CA TRP A 43 9.39 5.21 13.11
C TRP A 43 8.28 5.37 14.16
N ARG A 44 8.52 6.22 15.17
CA ARG A 44 7.62 6.37 16.33
C ARG A 44 6.17 6.75 15.99
N SER A 45 6.00 7.51 14.92
CA SER A 45 4.70 7.95 14.43
C SER A 45 4.00 6.94 13.50
N LEU A 46 4.62 5.78 13.21
CA LEU A 46 4.01 4.73 12.39
C LEU A 46 2.61 4.32 12.88
N PRO A 47 2.34 4.10 14.19
CA PRO A 47 1.00 3.77 14.64
C PRO A 47 -0.05 4.82 14.28
N ALA A 48 0.32 6.11 14.24
CA ALA A 48 -0.58 7.18 13.82
C ALA A 48 -0.88 7.10 12.31
N LEU A 49 0.11 6.81 11.47
CA LEU A 49 -0.12 6.57 10.04
C LEU A 49 -1.04 5.36 9.82
N LEU A 50 -0.77 4.24 10.50
CA LEU A 50 -1.60 3.04 10.40
C LEU A 50 -3.03 3.34 10.84
N GLY A 51 -3.22 4.08 11.94
CA GLY A 51 -4.53 4.51 12.42
C GLY A 51 -5.30 5.36 11.41
N TRP A 52 -4.65 6.39 10.84
CA TRP A 52 -5.27 7.21 9.80
C TRP A 52 -5.59 6.42 8.54
N ALA A 53 -4.71 5.53 8.11
CA ALA A 53 -4.91 4.70 6.93
C ALA A 53 -6.10 3.74 7.11
N MET A 54 -6.18 3.05 8.26
CA MET A 54 -7.31 2.17 8.58
C MET A 54 -8.62 2.95 8.68
N LEU A 55 -8.62 4.09 9.38
CA LEU A 55 -9.83 4.88 9.60
C LEU A 55 -10.36 5.49 8.30
N VAL A 56 -9.52 6.25 7.59
CA VAL A 56 -9.94 6.94 6.36
C VAL A 56 -10.20 5.94 5.25
N GLY A 57 -9.38 4.90 5.13
CA GLY A 57 -9.63 3.78 4.21
C GLY A 57 -11.00 3.16 4.47
N PHE A 58 -11.27 2.71 5.69
CA PHE A 58 -12.58 2.13 6.04
C PHE A 58 -13.75 3.08 5.75
N LEU A 59 -13.63 4.37 6.09
CA LEU A 59 -14.68 5.34 5.80
C LEU A 59 -14.87 5.51 4.28
N ALA A 60 -13.80 5.55 3.50
CA ALA A 60 -13.88 5.63 2.04
C ALA A 60 -14.52 4.38 1.44
N GLU A 61 -14.21 3.18 1.94
CA GLU A 61 -14.86 1.92 1.55
C GLU A 61 -16.36 1.93 1.91
N PHE A 62 -16.70 2.45 3.09
CA PHE A 62 -18.08 2.55 3.56
C PHE A 62 -18.93 3.47 2.70
N VAL A 63 -18.38 4.63 2.31
CA VAL A 63 -19.04 5.54 1.36
C VAL A 63 -19.02 4.94 -0.05
N GLY A 64 -17.90 4.37 -0.50
CA GLY A 64 -17.69 3.82 -1.83
C GLY A 64 -18.67 2.72 -2.19
N THR A 65 -18.85 1.75 -1.30
CA THR A 65 -19.79 0.62 -1.50
C THR A 65 -21.26 1.04 -1.54
N ARG A 66 -21.62 2.22 -1.01
CA ARG A 66 -23.01 2.71 -0.94
C ARG A 66 -23.33 3.79 -1.97
N MET A 67 -22.39 4.69 -2.19
CA MET A 67 -22.56 5.90 -3.01
C MET A 67 -21.81 5.81 -4.33
N CYS A 68 -21.02 4.75 -4.55
CA CYS A 68 -20.14 4.60 -5.71
C CYS A 68 -19.21 5.82 -5.90
N LEU A 69 -18.74 6.38 -4.78
CA LEU A 69 -17.77 7.46 -4.69
C LEU A 69 -16.93 7.26 -3.41
N PRO A 70 -15.61 7.47 -3.42
CA PRO A 70 -14.80 7.98 -4.52
C PRO A 70 -14.41 6.92 -5.56
N PHE A 71 -14.70 5.65 -5.28
CA PHE A 71 -14.46 4.51 -6.19
C PHE A 71 -15.64 4.29 -7.13
N SER A 72 -15.54 3.41 -8.12
CA SER A 72 -16.73 2.94 -8.88
C SER A 72 -17.63 2.04 -8.03
N CYS A 73 -18.84 1.70 -8.52
CA CYS A 73 -19.69 0.74 -7.82
C CYS A 73 -19.06 -0.67 -7.85
N TYR A 74 -18.82 -1.26 -6.69
CA TYR A 74 -18.49 -2.67 -6.51
C TYR A 74 -19.11 -3.19 -5.20
N GLU A 75 -19.10 -4.51 -5.03
CA GLU A 75 -19.51 -5.16 -3.79
C GLU A 75 -18.53 -6.25 -3.39
N TYR A 76 -18.31 -6.41 -2.08
CA TYR A 76 -17.51 -7.50 -1.55
C TYR A 76 -18.29 -8.82 -1.59
N VAL A 77 -17.65 -9.87 -2.11
CA VAL A 77 -18.30 -11.18 -2.25
C VAL A 77 -17.64 -12.21 -1.34
N ASN A 78 -16.41 -12.65 -1.66
CA ASN A 78 -15.76 -13.77 -0.95
C ASN A 78 -14.65 -13.36 0.03
N LEU A 79 -14.69 -12.12 0.55
CA LEU A 79 -13.63 -11.59 1.41
C LEU A 79 -14.09 -11.40 2.87
N GLN A 80 -14.28 -12.51 3.58
CA GLN A 80 -14.73 -12.56 4.98
C GLN A 80 -13.56 -12.58 5.97
N PRO A 81 -13.70 -12.01 7.19
CA PRO A 81 -14.94 -11.44 7.74
C PRO A 81 -15.21 -10.02 7.22
N GLN A 82 -16.49 -9.66 7.19
CA GLN A 82 -16.97 -8.33 6.82
C GLN A 82 -17.62 -7.60 8.00
N ILE A 83 -17.41 -6.29 8.09
CA ILE A 83 -18.08 -5.37 9.02
C ILE A 83 -18.75 -4.30 8.16
N LEU A 84 -20.06 -4.10 8.32
CA LEU A 84 -20.85 -3.17 7.50
C LEU A 84 -20.68 -3.43 5.98
N GLU A 85 -20.58 -4.71 5.60
CA GLU A 85 -20.36 -5.21 4.22
C GLU A 85 -18.97 -4.90 3.64
N ILE A 86 -18.03 -4.43 4.46
CA ILE A 86 -16.66 -4.12 4.08
C ILE A 86 -15.74 -5.16 4.69
N SER A 87 -14.85 -5.74 3.88
CA SER A 87 -13.89 -6.70 4.40
C SER A 87 -12.93 -6.08 5.41
N VAL A 88 -12.73 -6.73 6.55
CA VAL A 88 -11.78 -6.29 7.59
C VAL A 88 -10.34 -6.25 7.08
N PHE A 89 -10.01 -7.04 6.05
CA PHE A 89 -8.66 -7.05 5.46
C PHE A 89 -8.32 -5.78 4.69
N VAL A 90 -9.31 -5.04 4.22
CA VAL A 90 -9.09 -3.88 3.34
C VAL A 90 -8.53 -2.68 4.12
N PRO A 91 -9.08 -2.27 5.28
CA PRO A 91 -8.43 -1.28 6.13
C PRO A 91 -7.00 -1.66 6.54
N LEU A 92 -6.75 -2.95 6.80
CA LEU A 92 -5.41 -3.45 7.14
C LEU A 92 -4.46 -3.32 5.94
N ALA A 93 -4.94 -3.60 4.73
CA ALA A 93 -4.20 -3.40 3.49
C ALA A 93 -3.88 -1.92 3.25
N TRP A 94 -4.84 -1.01 3.45
CA TRP A 94 -4.61 0.44 3.44
C TRP A 94 -3.46 0.84 4.38
N ALA A 95 -3.40 0.25 5.58
CA ALA A 95 -2.34 0.50 6.54
C ALA A 95 -0.96 0.01 6.06
N ILE A 96 -0.88 -1.23 5.57
CA ILE A 96 0.36 -1.84 5.07
C ILE A 96 0.90 -1.09 3.86
N PHE A 97 0.08 -0.95 2.82
CA PHE A 97 0.48 -0.31 1.58
C PHE A 97 0.72 1.18 1.76
N GLY A 98 -0.07 1.84 2.61
CA GLY A 98 0.13 3.23 2.98
C GLY A 98 1.49 3.46 3.64
N ALA A 99 1.85 2.62 4.62
CA ALA A 99 3.14 2.71 5.31
C ALA A 99 4.32 2.49 4.34
N ILE A 100 4.26 1.48 3.48
CA ILE A 100 5.34 1.16 2.54
C ILE A 100 5.51 2.27 1.48
N SER A 101 4.39 2.76 0.94
CA SER A 101 4.37 3.85 -0.05
C SER A 101 4.91 5.15 0.55
N TYR A 102 4.47 5.51 1.76
CA TYR A 102 4.95 6.69 2.46
C TYR A 102 6.43 6.59 2.83
N LEU A 103 6.90 5.41 3.27
CA LEU A 103 8.31 5.17 3.58
C LEU A 103 9.20 5.35 2.35
N THR A 104 8.75 4.83 1.20
CA THR A 104 9.44 4.98 -0.09
C THR A 104 9.51 6.45 -0.51
N ALA A 105 8.39 7.15 -0.50
CA ALA A 105 8.35 8.57 -0.84
C ALA A 105 9.18 9.43 0.14
N SER A 106 9.26 9.04 1.42
CA SER A 106 10.09 9.70 2.45
C SER A 106 11.58 9.57 2.23
N PHE A 107 12.02 8.52 1.53
CA PHE A 107 13.40 8.38 1.10
C PHE A 107 13.71 9.28 -0.09
N LEU A 108 12.82 9.27 -1.09
CA LEU A 108 13.01 9.95 -2.37
C LEU A 108 12.82 11.46 -2.29
N PHE A 109 11.90 11.95 -1.46
CA PHE A 109 11.52 13.37 -1.42
C PHE A 109 11.58 13.96 -0.01
N ALA A 110 12.45 14.97 0.16
CA ALA A 110 12.52 15.75 1.39
C ALA A 110 11.32 16.71 1.57
N ARG A 111 10.88 17.33 0.47
CA ARG A 111 9.77 18.29 0.46
C ARG A 111 8.43 17.58 0.67
N LYS A 112 7.66 18.02 1.68
CA LYS A 112 6.36 17.43 2.07
C LYS A 112 5.44 17.21 0.88
N TYR A 113 5.18 18.26 0.11
CA TYR A 113 4.28 18.22 -1.04
C TYR A 113 4.61 17.10 -2.05
N HIS A 114 5.88 16.99 -2.47
CA HIS A 114 6.32 15.97 -3.42
C HIS A 114 6.21 14.56 -2.83
N ARG A 115 6.53 14.42 -1.54
CA ARG A 115 6.38 13.15 -0.83
C ARG A 115 4.93 12.68 -0.76
N LEU A 116 3.99 13.55 -0.40
CA LEU A 116 2.57 13.22 -0.29
C LEU A 116 1.99 12.79 -1.64
N LEU A 117 2.27 13.56 -2.70
CA LEU A 117 1.83 13.23 -4.05
C LEU A 117 2.43 11.92 -4.54
N PHE A 118 3.73 11.72 -4.33
CA PHE A 118 4.40 10.51 -4.80
C PHE A 118 3.96 9.28 -4.00
N ALA A 119 3.79 9.37 -2.68
CA ALA A 119 3.24 8.28 -1.88
C ALA A 119 1.83 7.89 -2.35
N SER A 120 0.99 8.87 -2.70
CA SER A 120 -0.36 8.62 -3.23
C SER A 120 -0.32 7.99 -4.62
N LEU A 121 0.62 8.39 -5.47
CA LEU A 121 0.86 7.74 -6.76
C LEU A 121 1.30 6.27 -6.59
N LEU A 122 2.18 6.00 -5.63
CA LEU A 122 2.62 4.63 -5.32
C LEU A 122 1.46 3.74 -4.83
N MET A 123 0.53 4.29 -4.05
CA MET A 123 -0.70 3.57 -3.68
C MET A 123 -1.53 3.17 -4.89
N VAL A 124 -1.68 4.05 -5.89
CA VAL A 124 -2.35 3.72 -7.15
C VAL A 124 -1.60 2.63 -7.91
N VAL A 125 -0.26 2.71 -7.99
CA VAL A 125 0.53 1.71 -8.72
C VAL A 125 0.44 0.32 -8.07
N LEU A 126 0.37 0.24 -6.74
CA LEU A 126 0.03 -1.01 -6.04
C LEU A 126 -1.35 -1.52 -6.44
N ASP A 127 -2.34 -0.62 -6.46
CA ASP A 127 -3.72 -0.97 -6.76
C ASP A 127 -3.93 -1.48 -8.19
N LEU A 128 -3.15 -0.99 -9.16
CA LEU A 128 -3.10 -1.55 -10.53
C LEU A 128 -2.78 -3.06 -10.56
N SER A 129 -2.20 -3.61 -9.49
CA SER A 129 -2.00 -5.05 -9.32
C SER A 129 -3.06 -5.70 -8.43
N ILE A 130 -3.41 -5.05 -7.31
CA ILE A 130 -4.30 -5.61 -6.30
C ILE A 130 -5.70 -5.83 -6.89
N ASP A 131 -6.26 -4.83 -7.57
CA ASP A 131 -7.61 -4.89 -8.09
C ASP A 131 -7.84 -6.04 -9.09
N PRO A 132 -6.99 -6.24 -10.11
CA PRO A 132 -7.07 -7.41 -10.98
C PRO A 132 -6.98 -8.73 -10.19
N ILE A 133 -6.05 -8.84 -9.23
CA ILE A 133 -5.89 -10.06 -8.41
C ILE A 133 -7.17 -10.33 -7.62
N MET A 134 -7.70 -9.34 -6.92
CA MET A 134 -8.88 -9.50 -6.06
C MET A 134 -10.15 -9.75 -6.87
N THR A 135 -10.28 -9.13 -8.04
CA THR A 135 -11.38 -9.41 -8.98
C THR A 135 -11.28 -10.86 -9.49
N SER A 136 -10.08 -11.34 -9.83
CA SER A 136 -9.88 -12.73 -10.29
C SER A 136 -10.20 -13.78 -9.21
N TRP A 137 -10.10 -13.41 -7.94
CA TRP A 137 -10.45 -14.25 -6.80
C TRP A 137 -11.90 -14.07 -6.33
N SER A 138 -12.70 -13.27 -7.04
CA SER A 138 -14.06 -12.91 -6.61
C SER A 138 -14.09 -12.33 -5.19
N GLY A 139 -13.04 -11.60 -4.79
CA GLY A 139 -13.01 -10.86 -3.52
C GLY A 139 -14.04 -9.73 -3.53
N TRP A 140 -14.18 -9.07 -4.67
CA TRP A 140 -15.26 -8.16 -5.00
C TRP A 140 -15.62 -8.26 -6.49
N VAL A 141 -16.80 -7.74 -6.83
CA VAL A 141 -17.30 -7.65 -8.21
C VAL A 141 -17.63 -6.20 -8.53
N TRP A 142 -17.12 -5.73 -9.67
CA TRP A 142 -17.41 -4.41 -10.21
C TRP A 142 -18.79 -4.39 -10.88
N LYS A 143 -19.65 -3.47 -10.45
CA LYS A 143 -20.99 -3.24 -11.02
C LYS A 143 -20.97 -2.17 -12.12
N THR A 144 -19.97 -1.30 -12.09
CA THR A 144 -19.77 -0.25 -13.10
C THR A 144 -18.80 -0.74 -14.18
N SER A 145 -19.16 -0.54 -15.44
CA SER A 145 -18.24 -0.70 -16.59
C SER A 145 -18.08 0.64 -17.30
N THR A 146 -16.84 1.02 -17.61
CA THR A 146 -16.50 2.28 -18.29
C THR A 146 -15.63 2.02 -19.52
N THR A 147 -15.77 2.86 -20.56
CA THR A 147 -14.96 2.76 -21.80
C THR A 147 -13.47 2.84 -21.50
N ILE A 148 -13.08 3.75 -20.62
CA ILE A 148 -11.71 3.84 -20.11
C ILE A 148 -11.67 2.97 -18.86
N ASN A 149 -10.95 1.85 -18.91
CA ASN A 149 -10.75 0.95 -17.77
C ASN A 149 -9.33 0.33 -17.79
N TRP A 150 -8.92 -0.25 -16.67
CA TRP A 150 -7.74 -1.08 -16.51
C TRP A 150 -8.18 -2.53 -16.36
N PHE A 151 -8.16 -3.31 -17.44
CA PHE A 151 -8.52 -4.73 -17.43
C PHE A 151 -9.89 -5.01 -16.80
N GLY A 152 -10.88 -4.18 -17.10
CA GLY A 152 -12.25 -4.28 -16.57
C GLY A 152 -12.51 -3.45 -15.31
N ILE A 153 -11.48 -2.85 -14.70
CA ILE A 153 -11.62 -1.97 -13.54
C ILE A 153 -11.73 -0.49 -13.97
N PRO A 154 -12.77 0.25 -13.59
CA PRO A 154 -12.93 1.65 -13.96
C PRO A 154 -11.81 2.57 -13.44
N TRP A 155 -11.34 3.52 -14.26
CA TRP A 155 -10.27 4.46 -13.84
C TRP A 155 -10.67 5.43 -12.73
N THR A 156 -11.97 5.61 -12.48
CA THR A 156 -12.45 6.36 -11.32
C THR A 156 -12.03 5.69 -10.01
N ASN A 157 -11.87 4.37 -9.97
CA ASN A 157 -11.31 3.68 -8.81
C ASN A 157 -9.90 4.19 -8.46
N TYR A 158 -8.98 4.19 -9.43
CA TYR A 158 -7.60 4.65 -9.22
C TYR A 158 -7.52 6.14 -8.86
N THR A 159 -8.43 6.94 -9.39
CA THR A 159 -8.57 8.35 -8.98
C THR A 159 -9.00 8.46 -7.52
N GLY A 160 -9.97 7.63 -7.10
CA GLY A 160 -10.38 7.51 -5.71
C GLY A 160 -9.24 7.07 -4.80
N TRP A 161 -8.47 6.05 -5.20
CA TRP A 161 -7.30 5.58 -4.46
C TRP A 161 -6.26 6.68 -4.27
N PHE A 162 -6.00 7.48 -5.30
CA PHE A 162 -5.11 8.63 -5.19
C PHE A 162 -5.62 9.66 -4.16
N ILE A 163 -6.89 10.05 -4.25
CA ILE A 163 -7.49 11.07 -3.37
C ILE A 163 -7.51 10.59 -1.92
N VAL A 164 -7.95 9.36 -1.68
CA VAL A 164 -8.03 8.76 -0.33
C VAL A 164 -6.63 8.67 0.28
N SER A 165 -5.65 8.19 -0.50
CA SER A 165 -4.25 8.13 -0.06
C SER A 165 -3.70 9.51 0.29
N LEU A 166 -3.98 10.51 -0.53
CA LEU A 166 -3.52 11.88 -0.31
C LEU A 166 -4.10 12.44 1.00
N VAL A 167 -5.37 12.18 1.28
CA VAL A 167 -6.02 12.56 2.56
C VAL A 167 -5.35 11.85 3.73
N ILE A 168 -5.13 10.53 3.64
CA ILE A 168 -4.43 9.75 4.69
C ILE A 168 -3.07 10.37 5.01
N PHE A 169 -2.23 10.58 4.00
CA PHE A 169 -0.88 11.09 4.21
C PHE A 169 -0.86 12.55 4.66
N TYR A 170 -1.80 13.37 4.17
CA TYR A 170 -1.99 14.74 4.64
C TYR A 170 -2.35 14.78 6.12
N LEU A 171 -3.35 14.01 6.56
CA LEU A 171 -3.77 13.95 7.97
C LEU A 171 -2.62 13.44 8.85
N TYR A 172 -1.92 12.41 8.42
CA TYR A 172 -0.75 11.90 9.12
C TYR A 172 0.33 12.98 9.30
N GLU A 173 0.76 13.68 8.23
CA GLU A 173 1.77 14.74 8.33
C GLU A 173 1.29 15.99 9.08
N ARG A 174 -0.03 16.25 9.08
CA ARG A 174 -0.63 17.41 9.74
C ARG A 174 -0.72 17.24 11.26
N PHE A 175 -1.01 16.02 11.70
CA PHE A 175 -1.34 15.69 13.10
C PHE A 175 -0.31 14.81 13.81
N SER A 176 0.75 14.38 13.12
CA SER A 176 1.81 13.54 13.70
C SER A 176 3.19 14.13 13.45
N ASP A 177 4.13 13.88 14.35
CA ASP A 177 5.56 14.11 14.07
C ASP A 177 6.05 13.04 13.10
N ALA A 178 5.97 13.32 11.80
CA ALA A 178 6.25 12.39 10.71
C ALA A 178 7.75 12.03 10.55
N PHE A 179 8.51 12.04 11.65
CA PHE A 179 9.91 11.66 11.70
C PHE A 179 10.10 10.16 11.48
N ILE A 180 10.96 9.84 10.50
CA ILE A 180 11.44 8.49 10.22
C ILE A 180 12.97 8.49 10.32
N CYS A 181 13.52 7.53 11.06
CA CYS A 181 14.97 7.37 11.17
C CYS A 181 15.60 7.22 9.78
N PRO A 182 16.69 7.97 9.47
CA PRO A 182 17.33 7.93 8.15
C PRO A 182 17.75 6.52 7.71
N ARG A 183 18.15 5.67 8.67
CA ARG A 183 18.51 4.26 8.40
C ARG A 183 17.33 3.45 7.87
N LEU A 184 16.12 3.66 8.39
CA LEU A 184 14.92 2.96 7.94
C LEU A 184 14.45 3.47 6.57
N ARG A 185 14.55 4.77 6.29
CA ARG A 185 14.12 5.36 5.00
C ARG A 185 14.77 4.65 3.80
N LYS A 186 16.05 4.28 3.89
CA LYS A 186 16.76 3.55 2.82
C LYS A 186 16.10 2.23 2.41
N PHE A 187 15.28 1.64 3.29
CA PHE A 187 14.55 0.40 3.01
C PHE A 187 13.20 0.62 2.33
N GLY A 188 12.69 1.86 2.21
CA GLY A 188 11.41 2.14 1.54
C GLY A 188 11.35 1.56 0.12
N PRO A 189 12.19 2.05 -0.83
CA PRO A 189 12.20 1.54 -2.19
C PRO A 189 12.32 0.02 -2.33
N PRO A 190 13.27 -0.69 -1.67
CA PRO A 190 13.35 -2.14 -1.82
C PRO A 190 12.15 -2.88 -1.22
N ILE A 191 11.54 -2.41 -0.12
CA ILE A 191 10.31 -3.03 0.42
C ILE A 191 9.14 -2.85 -0.57
N TYR A 192 8.99 -1.65 -1.14
CA TYR A 192 7.95 -1.38 -2.13
C TYR A 192 8.11 -2.20 -3.40
N LEU A 193 9.34 -2.28 -3.94
CA LEU A 193 9.62 -3.11 -5.11
C LEU A 193 9.48 -4.60 -4.83
N LEU A 194 9.78 -5.05 -3.61
CA LEU A 194 9.50 -6.42 -3.17
C LEU A 194 7.99 -6.72 -3.21
N GLU A 195 7.16 -5.80 -2.70
CA GLU A 195 5.70 -5.95 -2.75
C GLU A 195 5.18 -6.05 -4.19
N MET A 196 5.63 -5.16 -5.07
CA MET A 196 5.24 -5.16 -6.48
C MET A 196 5.72 -6.42 -7.21
N LEU A 197 6.95 -6.86 -6.95
CA LEU A 197 7.49 -8.10 -7.49
C LEU A 197 6.65 -9.30 -7.05
N THR A 198 6.36 -9.42 -5.76
CA THR A 198 5.60 -10.58 -5.26
C THR A 198 4.15 -10.54 -5.73
N PHE A 199 3.54 -9.38 -5.93
CA PHE A 199 2.24 -9.32 -6.63
C PHE A 199 2.33 -9.89 -8.05
N ALA A 200 3.31 -9.46 -8.84
CA ALA A 200 3.50 -9.98 -10.19
C ALA A 200 3.83 -11.49 -10.21
N VAL A 201 4.61 -11.99 -9.25
CA VAL A 201 4.96 -13.41 -9.15
C VAL A 201 3.75 -14.26 -8.76
N TYR A 202 3.02 -13.88 -7.72
CA TYR A 202 1.93 -14.69 -7.16
C TYR A 202 0.57 -14.49 -7.85
N ALA A 203 0.45 -13.50 -8.74
CA ALA A 203 -0.75 -13.24 -9.54
C ALA A 203 -1.21 -14.51 -10.31
N PRO A 204 -2.52 -14.81 -10.32
CA PRO A 204 -3.09 -15.81 -11.21
C PRO A 204 -2.80 -15.53 -12.67
N GLU A 205 -2.75 -16.57 -13.50
CA GLU A 205 -2.45 -16.44 -14.93
C GLU A 205 -3.44 -15.52 -15.67
N SER A 206 -4.72 -15.54 -15.27
CA SER A 206 -5.76 -14.68 -15.86
C SER A 206 -5.50 -13.18 -15.72
N VAL A 207 -4.66 -12.78 -14.76
CA VAL A 207 -4.33 -11.37 -14.46
C VAL A 207 -2.83 -11.13 -14.42
N LYS A 208 -2.05 -11.98 -15.10
CA LYS A 208 -0.60 -11.86 -15.16
C LYS A 208 -0.14 -10.59 -15.88
N VAL A 209 -0.83 -10.23 -16.95
CA VAL A 209 -0.50 -9.04 -17.76
C VAL A 209 -0.62 -7.74 -16.94
N PRO A 210 -1.78 -7.39 -16.34
CA PRO A 210 -1.89 -6.14 -15.58
C PRO A 210 -0.87 -6.04 -14.44
N THR A 211 -0.65 -7.13 -13.71
CA THR A 211 0.25 -7.15 -12.56
C THR A 211 1.72 -7.01 -12.98
N MET A 212 2.12 -7.62 -14.11
CA MET A 212 3.45 -7.43 -14.68
C MET A 212 3.66 -5.99 -15.17
N VAL A 213 2.68 -5.40 -15.85
CA VAL A 213 2.77 -4.01 -16.31
C VAL A 213 2.89 -3.06 -15.12
N ALA A 214 2.08 -3.24 -14.08
CA ALA A 214 2.17 -2.45 -12.85
C ALA A 214 3.55 -2.59 -12.17
N PHE A 215 4.10 -3.81 -12.12
CA PHE A 215 5.47 -4.02 -11.64
C PHE A 215 6.51 -3.26 -12.48
N LEU A 216 6.44 -3.31 -13.81
CA LEU A 216 7.33 -2.54 -14.69
C LEU A 216 7.21 -1.03 -14.47
N ILE A 217 5.99 -0.51 -14.33
CA ILE A 217 5.74 0.90 -13.96
C ILE A 217 6.44 1.24 -12.65
N SER A 218 6.35 0.37 -11.63
CA SER A 218 7.01 0.58 -10.35
C SER A 218 8.54 0.67 -10.47
N LEU A 219 9.15 -0.16 -11.31
CA LEU A 219 10.59 -0.12 -11.55
C LEU A 219 11.00 1.22 -12.19
N VAL A 220 10.27 1.65 -13.22
CA VAL A 220 10.52 2.91 -13.94
C VAL A 220 10.37 4.12 -13.02
N LEU A 221 9.38 4.12 -12.12
CA LEU A 221 9.16 5.23 -11.20
C LEU A 221 10.18 5.25 -10.04
N VAL A 222 10.51 4.09 -9.47
CA VAL A 222 11.24 4.02 -8.20
C VAL A 222 12.75 3.91 -8.40
N ILE A 223 13.24 3.13 -9.38
CA ILE A 223 14.68 2.88 -9.54
C ILE A 223 15.47 4.14 -9.89
N PRO A 224 15.11 4.93 -10.93
CA PRO A 224 15.89 6.09 -11.32
C PRO A 224 15.99 7.14 -10.20
N LEU A 225 14.87 7.36 -9.49
CA LEU A 225 14.83 8.29 -8.35
C LEU A 225 15.67 7.77 -7.18
N SER A 226 15.65 6.45 -6.93
CA SER A 226 16.45 5.84 -5.87
C SER A 226 17.95 5.93 -6.16
N LEU A 227 18.35 5.66 -7.40
CA LEU A 227 19.76 5.77 -7.84
C LEU A 227 20.26 7.21 -7.73
N LYS A 228 19.46 8.19 -8.19
CA LYS A 228 19.78 9.61 -8.02
C LYS A 228 19.98 9.97 -6.54
N ARG A 229 19.07 9.51 -5.67
CA ARG A 229 19.10 9.81 -4.24
C ARG A 229 20.26 9.14 -3.49
N LEU A 230 20.75 8.01 -3.97
CA LEU A 230 21.92 7.32 -3.39
C LEU A 230 23.25 7.94 -3.84
N GLY A 231 23.26 8.68 -4.95
CA GLY A 231 24.41 9.44 -5.44
C GLY A 231 24.54 10.85 -4.85
N GLU A 232 23.51 11.34 -4.15
CA GLU A 232 23.51 12.59 -3.35
C GLU A 232 24.05 12.36 -1.94
#